data_AF-A0A7C2L328-F1
#
_entry.id   AF-A0A7C2L328-F1
#
_cell.length_a   1.000
_cell.length_b   1.000
_cell.length_c   1.000
_cell.angle_alpha   90.00
_cell.angle_beta   90.00
_cell.angle_gamma   90.00
#
_symmetry.space_group_name_H-M   'P 1'
#
loop_
_entity.id
_entity.type
_entity.pdbx_description
1 polymer ?
#
loop_
_entity_poly.entity_id
_entity_poly.type
_entity_poly.pdbx_seq_one_letter_code
_entity_poly.pdbx_strand_id
1 'polypeptide(L)'
;MAVALGGNDAATPCDTSVGARVISIKNALILFAIFTSIGALTQGYMVMKTIGRGIVPAIDLLGVLITVSVAFAWIMFCNFYGLEISVTHS
;
A
#
# COMPACT_ATOMS: atom_id res chain seq x y z
N MET A 1 8.81 1.91 0.97
CA MET A 1 7.54 1.23 1.29
C MET A 1 6.38 1.66 0.38
N ALA A 2 6.05 2.95 0.29
CA ALA A 2 4.85 3.45 -0.44
C ALA A 2 4.69 2.94 -1.89
N VAL A 3 5.78 2.86 -2.67
CA VAL A 3 5.73 2.35 -4.05
C VAL A 3 5.34 0.87 -4.12
N ALA A 4 5.89 0.04 -3.21
CA ALA A 4 5.55 -1.38 -3.14
C ALA A 4 4.08 -1.57 -2.75
N LEU A 5 3.62 -0.76 -1.80
CA LEU A 5 2.26 -0.74 -1.29
C LEU A 5 1.26 -0.39 -2.40
N GLY A 6 1.54 0.68 -3.17
CA GLY A 6 0.71 1.05 -4.31
C GLY A 6 0.70 0.01 -5.44
N GLY A 7 1.81 -0.71 -5.66
CA GLY A 7 1.87 -1.79 -6.64
C GLY A 7 0.99 -2.99 -6.30
N ASN A 8 0.96 -3.37 -5.01
CA ASN A 8 0.11 -4.46 -4.50
C ASN A 8 -1.37 -4.02 -4.48
N ASP A 9 -1.65 -2.87 -3.87
CA ASP A 9 -3.02 -2.43 -3.57
C ASP A 9 -3.76 -1.88 -4.79
N ALA A 10 -3.06 -1.56 -5.89
CA ALA A 10 -3.71 -1.16 -7.13
C ALA A 10 -4.49 -2.30 -7.78
N ALA A 11 -4.14 -3.56 -7.51
CA ALA A 11 -4.77 -4.71 -8.14
C ALA A 11 -6.23 -4.88 -7.66
N THR A 12 -6.48 -4.87 -6.36
CA THR A 12 -7.82 -5.12 -5.77
C THR A 12 -8.95 -4.20 -6.28
N PRO A 13 -8.78 -2.87 -6.41
CA PRO A 13 -9.84 -2.00 -6.93
C PRO A 13 -9.88 -1.94 -8.47
N CYS A 14 -8.79 -2.31 -9.15
CA CYS A 14 -8.70 -2.17 -10.61
C CYS A 14 -9.06 -3.46 -11.36
N ASP A 15 -8.94 -4.65 -10.75
CA ASP A 15 -9.07 -5.95 -11.43
C ASP A 15 -10.44 -6.13 -12.10
N THR A 16 -11.53 -5.80 -11.40
CA THR A 16 -12.91 -6.01 -11.85
C THR A 16 -13.25 -5.10 -13.02
N SER A 17 -12.90 -3.82 -12.91
CA SER A 17 -13.21 -2.81 -13.92
C SER A 17 -12.37 -3.00 -15.19
N VAL A 18 -11.11 -3.40 -15.04
CA VAL A 18 -10.22 -3.74 -16.16
C VAL A 18 -10.57 -5.10 -16.76
N GLY A 19 -10.86 -6.09 -15.93
CA GLY A 19 -11.23 -7.45 -16.33
C GLY A 19 -12.55 -7.52 -17.08
N ALA A 20 -13.54 -6.71 -16.67
CA ALA A 20 -14.79 -6.51 -17.40
C ALA A 20 -14.65 -5.64 -18.66
N ARG A 21 -13.43 -5.15 -18.97
CA ARG A 21 -13.12 -4.27 -20.11
C ARG A 21 -13.91 -2.96 -20.12
N VAL A 22 -14.35 -2.49 -18.96
CA VAL A 22 -15.06 -1.21 -18.82
C VAL A 22 -14.06 -0.06 -18.95
N ILE A 23 -12.86 -0.22 -18.39
CA ILE A 23 -11.78 0.77 -18.42
C ILE A 23 -10.45 0.12 -18.83
N SER A 24 -9.57 0.91 -19.44
CA SER A 24 -8.21 0.46 -19.75
C SER A 24 -7.33 0.48 -18.49
N ILE A 25 -6.28 -0.34 -18.47
CA ILE A 25 -5.30 -0.41 -17.36
C ILE A 25 -4.74 0.98 -17.02
N LYS A 26 -4.37 1.76 -18.04
CA LYS A 26 -3.80 3.10 -17.83
C LYS A 26 -4.79 4.04 -17.13
N ASN A 27 -6.05 4.03 -17.55
CA ASN A 27 -7.07 4.90 -16.96
C ASN A 27 -7.40 4.46 -15.52
N ALA A 28 -7.45 3.15 -15.27
CA ALA A 28 -7.65 2.59 -13.92
C ALA A 28 -6.54 3.05 -12.96
N LEU A 29 -5.28 2.96 -13.37
CA LEU A 29 -4.13 3.37 -12.55
C LEU A 29 -4.12 4.88 -12.28
N ILE A 30 -4.50 5.71 -13.25
CA ILE A 30 -4.59 7.17 -13.05
C ILE A 30 -5.68 7.50 -12.02
N LEU A 31 -6.87 6.90 -12.17
CA LEU A 31 -7.97 7.06 -11.20
C LEU A 31 -7.54 6.60 -9.81
N PHE A 32 -6.95 5.41 -9.70
CA PHE A 32 -6.43 4.87 -8.45
C PHE A 32 -5.42 5.83 -7.80
N ALA A 33 -4.45 6.35 -8.56
CA ALA A 33 -3.44 7.26 -8.03
C ALA A 33 -4.05 8.55 -7.47
N ILE A 34 -5.01 9.15 -8.18
CA ILE A 34 -5.68 10.39 -7.75
C ILE A 34 -6.48 10.15 -6.47
N PHE A 35 -7.39 9.17 -6.47
CA PHE A 35 -8.28 8.94 -5.33
C PHE A 35 -7.53 8.43 -4.10
N THR A 36 -6.53 7.56 -4.28
CA THR A 36 -5.69 7.08 -3.18
C THR A 36 -4.88 8.21 -2.58
N SER A 37 -4.34 9.12 -3.40
CA SER A 37 -3.61 10.30 -2.89
C SER A 37 -4.53 11.22 -2.09
N ILE A 38 -5.75 11.48 -2.57
CA ILE A 38 -6.73 12.29 -1.85
C ILE A 38 -7.10 11.62 -0.50
N GLY A 39 -7.37 10.33 -0.49
CA GLY A 39 -7.67 9.58 0.73
C GLY A 39 -6.52 9.61 1.74
N ALA A 40 -5.28 9.42 1.26
CA ALA A 40 -4.08 9.47 2.08
C ALA A 40 -3.89 10.86 2.75
N LEU A 41 -4.11 11.94 2.00
CA LEU A 41 -3.97 13.31 2.50
C LEU A 41 -5.10 13.73 3.45
N THR A 42 -6.32 13.28 3.20
CA THR A 42 -7.50 13.71 3.99
C THR A 42 -7.69 12.88 5.26
N GLN A 43 -7.50 11.57 5.20
CA GLN A 43 -7.88 10.65 6.29
C GLN A 43 -6.78 9.68 6.73
N GLY A 44 -5.61 9.68 6.08
CA GLY A 44 -4.50 8.78 6.38
C GLY A 44 -3.91 8.95 7.78
N TYR A 45 -4.06 10.13 8.39
CA TYR A 45 -3.48 10.43 9.71
C TYR A 45 -4.00 9.53 10.84
N MET A 46 -5.26 9.07 10.75
CA MET A 46 -5.86 8.21 11.77
C MET A 46 -5.17 6.83 11.83
N VAL A 47 -4.80 6.29 10.68
CA VAL A 47 -4.07 5.02 10.58
C VAL A 47 -2.62 5.19 11.03
N MET A 48 -1.97 6.29 10.62
CA MET A 48 -0.59 6.59 11.06
C MET A 48 -0.47 6.68 12.59
N LYS A 49 -1.47 7.26 13.27
CA LYS A 49 -1.50 7.31 14.74
C LYS A 49 -1.60 5.92 15.37
N THR A 50 -2.38 5.03 14.77
CA THR A 50 -2.57 3.66 15.26
C THR A 50 -1.31 2.82 15.05
N ILE A 51 -0.65 2.92 13.91
CA ILE A 51 0.62 2.22 13.66
C ILE A 51 1.72 2.76 14.57
N GLY A 52 1.84 4.09 14.69
CA GLY A 52 2.93 4.72 15.43
C GLY A 52 2.84 4.64 16.96
N ARG A 53 1.65 4.41 17.52
CA ARG A 53 1.45 4.37 19.00
C ARG A 53 0.63 3.20 19.51
N GLY A 54 -0.08 2.49 18.62
CA GLY A 54 -1.00 1.42 19.00
C GLY A 54 -0.42 0.01 18.93
N ILE A 55 0.69 -0.19 18.20
CA ILE A 55 1.28 -1.52 18.01
C ILE A 55 2.44 -1.77 18.98
N VAL A 56 3.37 -0.81 19.10
CA VAL A 56 4.58 -0.95 19.93
C VAL A 56 4.66 0.22 20.92
N PRO A 57 4.93 -0.03 22.22
CA PRO A 57 4.91 1.02 23.25
C PRO A 57 6.00 2.10 23.07
N ALA A 58 7.15 1.73 22.51
CA ALA A 58 8.19 2.65 22.07
C ALA A 58 9.03 1.97 20.97
N ILE A 59 9.29 2.68 19.87
CA ILE A 59 10.16 2.21 18.79
C ILE A 59 11.26 3.24 18.58
N ASP A 60 12.51 2.78 18.54
CA ASP A 60 13.65 3.63 18.23
C ASP A 60 13.74 3.87 16.71
N LEU A 61 14.44 4.92 16.29
CA LEU A 61 14.59 5.29 14.88
C LEU A 61 15.13 4.12 14.04
N LEU A 62 16.10 3.38 14.59
CA LEU A 62 16.67 2.20 13.95
C LEU A 62 15.63 1.09 13.78
N GLY A 63 14.75 0.91 14.76
CA GLY A 63 13.63 -0.03 14.68
C GLY A 63 12.64 0.33 13.58
N VAL A 64 12.32 1.62 13.43
CA VAL A 64 11.45 2.12 12.35
C VAL A 64 12.08 1.88 10.97
N LEU A 65 13.37 2.16 10.82
CA LEU A 65 14.07 1.93 9.55
C LEU A 65 14.07 0.45 9.18
N ILE A 66 14.36 -0.44 10.15
CA ILE A 66 14.36 -1.88 9.91
C ILE A 66 12.95 -2.36 9.50
N THR A 67 11.91 -1.99 10.24
CA THR A 67 10.53 -2.40 9.93
C THR A 67 10.10 -1.94 8.54
N VAL A 68 10.34 -0.68 8.20
CA VAL A 68 10.00 -0.12 6.88
C VAL A 68 10.78 -0.81 5.76
N SER A 69 12.06 -1.12 5.97
CA SER A 69 12.90 -1.80 4.99
C SER A 69 12.50 -3.26 4.78
N VAL A 70 12.23 -4.00 5.86
CA VAL A 70 11.81 -5.42 5.79
C VAL A 70 10.45 -5.55 5.13
N ALA A 71 9.46 -4.76 5.56
CA ALA A 71 8.13 -4.75 4.96
C ALA A 71 8.21 -4.38 3.47
N PHE A 72 9.00 -3.37 3.11
CA PHE A 72 9.21 -3.01 1.71
C PHE A 72 9.82 -4.15 0.89
N ALA A 73 10.87 -4.82 1.40
CA ALA A 73 11.51 -5.93 0.69
C ALA A 73 10.55 -7.09 0.48
N TRP A 74 9.74 -7.44 1.49
CA TRP A 74 8.75 -8.51 1.40
C TRP A 74 7.65 -8.19 0.38
N ILE A 75 7.05 -6.99 0.46
CA ILE A 75 5.98 -6.59 -0.48
C ILE A 75 6.52 -6.51 -1.91
N MET A 76 7.73 -5.98 -2.11
CA MET A 76 8.35 -5.96 -3.44
C MET A 76 8.61 -7.37 -3.99
N PHE A 77 9.03 -8.29 -3.13
CA PHE A 77 9.17 -9.70 -3.51
C PHE A 77 7.84 -10.29 -3.96
N CYS A 78 6.77 -10.12 -3.18
CA CYS A 78 5.43 -10.59 -3.56
C CYS A 78 4.91 -9.95 -4.86
N ASN A 79 5.10 -8.65 -5.04
CA ASN A 79 4.75 -7.93 -6.27
C ASN A 79 5.45 -8.52 -7.51
N PHE A 80 6.71 -8.92 -7.37
CA PHE A 80 7.46 -9.52 -8.48
C PHE A 80 6.86 -10.85 -8.95
N TYR A 81 6.28 -11.62 -8.02
CA TYR A 81 5.57 -12.86 -8.33
C TYR A 81 4.08 -12.66 -8.63
N GLY A 82 3.58 -11.41 -8.62
CA GLY A 82 2.16 -11.10 -8.82
C GLY A 82 1.27 -11.62 -7.70
N LEU A 83 1.81 -11.78 -6.48
CA LEU A 83 1.06 -12.24 -5.32
C LEU A 83 0.42 -11.06 -4.60
N GLU A 84 -0.91 -11.01 -4.60
CA GLU A 84 -1.68 -10.05 -3.82
C GLU A 84 -1.68 -10.46 -2.34
N ILE A 85 -1.07 -9.62 -1.50
CA ILE A 85 -0.95 -9.87 -0.06
C ILE A 85 -1.50 -8.70 0.77
N SER A 86 -1.77 -8.96 2.05
CA SER A 86 -2.11 -7.89 2.99
C SER A 86 -0.85 -7.16 3.45
N VAL A 87 -0.66 -5.94 2.93
CA VAL A 87 0.45 -5.05 3.30
C VAL A 87 0.38 -4.57 4.75
N THR A 88 -0.79 -4.61 5.38
CA THR A 88 -0.97 -4.23 6.79
C THR A 88 -0.47 -5.30 7.76
N HIS A 89 -0.39 -6.55 7.31
CA HIS A 89 0.14 -7.67 8.09
C HIS A 89 1.66 -7.87 7.92
N SER A 90 2.25 -7.18 6.93
CA SER A 90 3.68 -7.26 6.60
C SER A 90 4.51 -6.29 7.43
#